data_AF-A0A1T5M3G5-F1
#
_entry.id   AF-A0A1T5M3G5-F1
#
_cell.length_a   1.000
_cell.length_b   1.000
_cell.length_c   1.000
_cell.angle_alpha   90.00
_cell.angle_beta   90.00
_cell.angle_gamma   90.00
#
_symmetry.space_group_name_H-M   'P 1'
#
loop_
_entity.id
_entity.type
_entity.pdbx_description
1 polymer ?
#
loop_
_entity_poly.entity_id
_entity_poly.type
_entity_poly.pdbx_seq_one_letter_code
_entity_poly.pdbx_strand_id
1 'polypeptide(L)'
;MIIHSSFSDFVVFLYVHLSQADNSYDPSELSAIKGKMASLYPDGTDIERKLYTAIREYNSFDSAKLSDLFLQTVKHFGQEQQLQKSNLLDAMQEIIRADGKVDQSETKALEALKQLIEITV
;
A
#
# COMPACT_ATOMS: atom_id res chain seq x y z
N MET A 1 7.00 3.04 -15.74
CA MET A 1 5.88 2.17 -16.16
C MET A 1 4.92 2.07 -15.00
N ILE A 2 3.61 2.21 -15.24
CA ILE A 2 2.57 2.05 -14.22
C ILE A 2 1.91 0.70 -14.46
N ILE A 3 1.78 -0.11 -13.40
CA ILE A 3 1.19 -1.46 -13.48
C ILE A 3 -0.21 -1.54 -12.86
N HIS A 4 -0.60 -0.51 -12.12
CA HIS A 4 -1.85 -0.47 -11.38
C HIS A 4 -3.00 -0.03 -12.29
N SER A 5 -4.09 -0.80 -12.29
CA SER A 5 -5.27 -0.52 -13.11
C SER A 5 -6.18 0.57 -12.51
N SER A 6 -6.03 0.87 -11.22
CA SER A 6 -6.80 1.89 -10.50
C SER A 6 -6.00 2.43 -9.31
N PHE A 7 -6.42 3.59 -8.77
CA PHE A 7 -5.85 4.12 -7.54
C PHE A 7 -6.02 3.15 -6.36
N SER A 8 -7.17 2.48 -6.23
CA SER A 8 -7.40 1.47 -5.19
C SER A 8 -6.39 0.32 -5.28
N ASP A 9 -6.09 -0.17 -6.50
CA ASP A 9 -5.09 -1.22 -6.69
C ASP A 9 -3.68 -0.74 -6.29
N PHE A 10 -3.36 0.52 -6.59
CA PHE A 10 -2.11 1.13 -6.12
C PHE A 10 -2.05 1.24 -4.59
N VAL A 11 -3.13 1.67 -3.93
CA VAL A 11 -3.20 1.75 -2.47
C VAL A 11 -2.96 0.40 -1.82
N VAL A 12 -3.57 -0.67 -2.34
CA VAL A 12 -3.34 -2.03 -1.85
C VAL A 12 -1.90 -2.46 -2.06
N PHE A 13 -1.29 -2.12 -3.20
CA PHE A 13 0.11 -2.39 -3.45
C PHE A 13 1.04 -1.70 -2.43
N LEU A 14 0.72 -0.47 -2.00
CA LEU A 14 1.46 0.22 -0.94
C LEU A 14 1.28 -0.49 0.42
N TYR A 15 0.09 -0.99 0.73
CA TYR A 15 -0.14 -1.76 1.95
C TYR A 15 0.65 -3.07 1.97
N VAL A 16 0.73 -3.77 0.84
CA VAL A 16 1.56 -4.97 0.69
C VAL A 16 3.05 -4.64 0.86
N HIS A 17 3.51 -3.50 0.32
CA HIS A 17 4.89 -3.04 0.51
C HIS A 17 5.24 -2.81 1.99
N LEU A 18 4.32 -2.22 2.75
CA LEU A 18 4.50 -2.01 4.19
C LEU A 18 4.58 -3.32 4.96
N SER A 19 3.64 -4.23 4.71
CA SER A 19 3.62 -5.52 5.41
C SER A 19 4.86 -6.35 5.10
N GLN A 20 5.38 -6.29 3.86
CA GLN A 20 6.61 -7.00 3.48
C GLN A 20 7.91 -6.31 3.93
N ALA A 21 7.86 -5.21 4.68
CA ALA A 21 9.03 -4.40 5.00
C ALA A 21 10.09 -5.14 5.83
N ASP A 22 9.67 -6.13 6.62
CA ASP A 22 10.54 -7.00 7.43
C ASP A 22 10.93 -8.33 6.70
N ASN A 23 10.52 -8.49 5.43
CA ASN A 23 10.59 -9.70 4.60
C ASN A 23 9.63 -10.84 4.98
N SER A 24 8.60 -10.56 5.76
CA SER A 24 7.51 -11.47 6.08
C SER A 24 6.15 -10.81 5.77
N TYR A 25 5.08 -11.60 5.74
CA TYR A 25 3.73 -11.04 5.78
C TYR A 25 3.10 -11.45 7.12
N ASP A 26 2.93 -10.51 8.05
CA ASP A 26 2.25 -10.83 9.29
C ASP A 26 0.75 -11.06 9.05
N PRO A 27 0.16 -12.17 9.56
CA PRO A 27 -1.27 -12.45 9.38
C PRO A 27 -2.20 -11.35 9.91
N SER A 28 -1.80 -10.64 10.96
CA SER A 28 -2.56 -9.54 11.58
C SER A 28 -2.58 -8.33 10.66
N GLU A 29 -1.43 -7.99 10.06
CA GLU A 29 -1.34 -6.93 9.05
C GLU A 29 -2.16 -7.29 7.81
N LEU A 30 -2.04 -8.51 7.28
CA LEU A 30 -2.85 -8.95 6.14
C LEU A 30 -4.35 -8.89 6.44
N SER A 31 -4.76 -9.22 7.67
CA SER A 31 -6.14 -9.08 8.13
C SER A 31 -6.58 -7.61 8.16
N ALA A 32 -5.73 -6.71 8.69
CA ALA A 32 -5.97 -5.27 8.70
C ALA A 32 -6.09 -4.71 7.26
N ILE A 33 -5.21 -5.14 6.35
CA ILE A 33 -5.26 -4.79 4.93
C ILE A 33 -6.60 -5.20 4.32
N LYS A 34 -7.03 -6.46 4.52
CA LYS A 34 -8.35 -6.93 4.03
C LYS A 34 -9.49 -6.06 4.57
N GLY A 35 -9.44 -5.70 5.84
CA GLY A 35 -10.43 -4.81 6.47
C GLY A 35 -10.48 -3.43 5.79
N LYS A 36 -9.32 -2.84 5.50
CA LYS A 36 -9.23 -1.54 4.80
C LYS A 36 -9.69 -1.63 3.35
N MET A 37 -9.39 -2.73 2.66
CA MET A 37 -9.78 -2.96 1.26
C MET A 37 -11.30 -2.91 1.05
N ALA A 38 -12.10 -3.30 2.03
CA ALA A 38 -13.56 -3.23 1.92
C ALA A 38 -14.08 -1.81 1.63
N SER A 39 -13.39 -0.78 2.11
CA SER A 39 -13.73 0.63 1.83
C SER A 39 -13.15 1.18 0.53
N LEU A 40 -12.20 0.47 -0.10
CA LEU A 40 -11.50 0.91 -1.31
C LEU A 40 -12.16 0.44 -2.61
N TYR A 41 -13.00 -0.58 -2.53
CA TYR A 41 -13.63 -1.21 -3.69
C TYR A 41 -15.15 -1.21 -3.57
N PRO A 42 -15.88 -1.24 -4.70
CA PRO A 42 -17.33 -1.39 -4.69
C PRO A 42 -17.79 -2.69 -4.03
N ASP A 43 -19.00 -2.67 -3.48
CA ASP A 43 -19.66 -3.86 -2.94
C ASP A 43 -19.70 -5.00 -3.97
N GLY A 44 -19.43 -6.22 -3.50
CA GLY A 44 -19.36 -7.42 -4.36
C GLY A 44 -18.01 -7.66 -5.03
N THR A 45 -17.01 -6.79 -4.81
CA THR A 45 -15.63 -7.05 -5.25
C THR A 45 -15.01 -8.21 -4.47
N ASP A 46 -14.36 -9.12 -5.17
CA ASP A 46 -13.56 -10.19 -4.56
C ASP A 46 -12.25 -9.62 -3.98
N ILE A 47 -12.32 -9.21 -2.72
CA ILE A 47 -11.21 -8.61 -1.96
C ILE A 47 -10.04 -9.58 -1.83
N GLU A 48 -10.30 -10.88 -1.63
CA GLU A 48 -9.22 -11.86 -1.49
C GLU A 48 -8.43 -11.97 -2.77
N ARG A 49 -9.12 -12.10 -3.91
CA ARG A 49 -8.46 -12.13 -5.22
C ARG A 49 -7.65 -10.87 -5.48
N LYS A 50 -8.16 -9.69 -5.12
CA LYS A 50 -7.43 -8.42 -5.25
C LYS A 50 -6.15 -8.42 -4.42
N LEU A 51 -6.22 -8.86 -3.15
CA LEU A 51 -5.05 -8.92 -2.27
C LEU A 51 -4.00 -9.90 -2.79
N TYR A 52 -4.40 -11.12 -3.18
CA TYR A 52 -3.47 -12.10 -3.75
C TYR A 52 -2.84 -11.63 -5.06
N THR A 53 -3.57 -10.86 -5.86
CA THR A 53 -3.03 -10.25 -7.08
C THR A 53 -1.96 -9.23 -6.73
N ALA A 54 -2.23 -8.32 -5.79
CA ALA A 54 -1.25 -7.32 -5.34
C ALA A 54 0.00 -7.96 -4.73
N ILE A 55 -0.15 -8.99 -3.89
CA ILE A 55 0.99 -9.75 -3.32
C ILE A 55 1.83 -10.39 -4.43
N ARG A 56 1.18 -11.01 -5.42
CA ARG A 56 1.87 -11.62 -6.55
C ARG A 56 2.62 -10.57 -7.38
N GLU A 57 1.95 -9.47 -7.72
CA GLU A 57 2.54 -8.38 -8.48
C GLU A 57 3.76 -7.82 -7.75
N TYR A 58 3.62 -7.53 -6.45
CA TYR A 58 4.71 -7.03 -5.60
C TYR A 58 5.90 -7.99 -5.60
N ASN A 59 5.68 -9.28 -5.32
CA ASN A 59 6.74 -10.27 -5.26
C ASN A 59 7.40 -10.57 -6.62
N SER A 60 6.67 -10.35 -7.71
CA SER A 60 7.20 -10.49 -9.08
C SER A 60 7.90 -9.23 -9.59
N PHE A 61 7.71 -8.09 -8.91
CA PHE A 61 8.24 -6.81 -9.35
C PHE A 61 9.71 -6.67 -8.97
N ASP A 62 10.47 -5.98 -9.82
CA ASP A 62 11.87 -5.66 -9.56
C ASP A 62 11.96 -4.64 -8.41
N SER A 63 12.45 -5.09 -7.25
CA SER A 63 12.51 -4.28 -6.03
C SER A 63 13.36 -3.01 -6.21
N ALA A 64 14.36 -3.03 -7.10
CA ALA A 64 15.17 -1.87 -7.43
C ALA A 64 14.37 -0.77 -8.16
N LYS A 65 13.21 -1.09 -8.72
CA LYS A 65 12.33 -0.16 -9.44
C LYS A 65 11.12 0.30 -8.62
N LEU A 66 10.92 -0.20 -7.40
CA LEU A 66 9.73 0.11 -6.59
C LEU A 66 9.60 1.61 -6.34
N SER A 67 10.68 2.30 -5.99
CA SER A 67 10.65 3.75 -5.74
C SER A 67 10.22 4.54 -6.97
N ASP A 68 10.69 4.16 -8.17
CA ASP A 68 10.30 4.79 -9.43
C ASP A 68 8.83 4.47 -9.78
N LEU A 69 8.39 3.23 -9.56
CA LEU A 69 7.00 2.83 -9.73
C LEU A 69 6.06 3.65 -8.84
N PHE A 70 6.40 3.82 -7.56
CA PHE A 70 5.62 4.61 -6.61
C PHE A 70 5.54 6.05 -7.05
N LEU A 71 6.67 6.68 -7.38
CA LEU A 71 6.70 8.06 -7.83
C LEU A 71 5.85 8.27 -9.09
N GLN A 72 5.97 7.38 -10.09
CA GLN A 72 5.20 7.50 -11.33
C GLN A 72 3.71 7.25 -11.12
N THR A 73 3.34 6.30 -10.25
CA THR A 73 1.94 5.99 -9.98
C THR A 73 1.27 7.09 -9.15
N VAL A 74 1.99 7.66 -8.17
CA VAL A 74 1.53 8.84 -7.41
C VAL A 74 1.26 10.02 -8.36
N LYS A 75 2.18 10.31 -9.27
CA LYS A 75 1.99 11.38 -10.27
C LYS A 75 0.79 11.12 -11.17
N HIS A 76 0.55 9.86 -11.51
CA HIS A 76 -0.57 9.48 -12.37
C HIS A 76 -1.93 9.68 -11.71
N PHE A 77 -2.06 9.36 -10.42
CA PHE A 77 -3.29 9.48 -9.63
C PHE A 77 -3.28 10.69 -8.68
N GLY A 78 -2.56 11.76 -9.02
CA GLY A 78 -2.30 12.87 -8.09
C GLY A 78 -3.57 13.57 -7.55
N GLN A 79 -4.64 13.64 -8.35
CA GLN A 79 -5.93 14.20 -7.90
C GLN A 79 -6.64 13.30 -6.89
N GLU A 80 -6.78 12.01 -7.18
CA GLU A 80 -7.40 11.06 -6.23
C GLU A 80 -6.59 10.94 -4.94
N GLN A 81 -5.26 10.99 -5.04
CA GLN A 81 -4.38 10.99 -3.89
C GLN A 81 -4.60 12.21 -2.99
N GLN A 82 -4.68 13.42 -3.54
CA GLN A 82 -4.91 14.63 -2.74
C GLN A 82 -6.19 14.55 -1.92
N LEU A 83 -7.24 13.94 -2.48
CA LEU A 83 -8.53 13.77 -1.80
C LEU A 83 -8.50 12.72 -0.68
N GLN A 84 -7.56 11.77 -0.73
CA GLN A 84 -7.51 10.62 0.19
C GLN A 84 -6.22 10.53 1.01
N LYS A 85 -5.34 11.53 0.94
CA LYS A 85 -4.00 11.51 1.55
C LYS A 85 -4.02 11.22 3.05
N SER A 86 -4.87 11.90 3.82
CA SER A 86 -4.99 11.67 5.27
C SER A 86 -5.41 10.22 5.56
N ASN A 87 -6.46 9.76 4.89
CA ASN A 87 -7.02 8.43 5.08
C ASN A 87 -6.02 7.34 4.70
N LEU A 88 -5.22 7.56 3.65
CA LEU A 88 -4.15 6.66 3.23
C LEU A 88 -3.06 6.53 4.31
N LEU A 89 -2.56 7.66 4.82
CA LEU A 89 -1.50 7.66 5.84
C LEU A 89 -1.95 7.10 7.18
N ASP A 90 -3.22 7.32 7.55
CA ASP A 90 -3.81 6.76 8.76
C ASP A 90 -4.01 5.24 8.62
N ALA A 91 -4.53 4.79 7.47
CA ALA A 91 -4.67 3.35 7.20
C ALA A 91 -3.32 2.62 7.22
N MET A 92 -2.27 3.21 6.65
CA MET A 92 -0.92 2.65 6.70
C MET A 92 -0.40 2.51 8.13
N GLN A 93 -0.64 3.50 8.98
CA GLN A 93 -0.25 3.45 10.40
C GLN A 93 -1.03 2.38 11.18
N GLU A 94 -2.30 2.19 10.87
CA GLU A 94 -3.11 1.14 11.49
C GLU A 94 -2.66 -0.26 11.07
N ILE A 95 -2.25 -0.44 9.81
CA ILE A 95 -1.77 -1.73 9.30
C ILE A 95 -0.52 -2.17 10.06
N ILE A 96 0.53 -1.33 10.11
CA ILE A 96 1.79 -1.67 10.79
C ILE A 96 1.66 -1.73 12.32
N ARG A 97 0.49 -1.42 12.87
CA ARG A 97 0.19 -1.52 14.32
C ARG A 97 -0.76 -2.68 14.62
N ALA A 98 -1.16 -3.46 13.62
CA ALA A 98 -2.24 -4.42 13.74
C ALA A 98 -1.92 -5.56 14.72
N ASP A 99 -0.65 -5.94 14.84
CA ASP A 99 -0.17 -6.97 15.77
C ASP A 99 0.20 -6.39 17.16
N GLY A 100 0.07 -5.08 17.36
CA GLY A 100 0.40 -4.37 18.59
C GLY A 100 1.91 -4.09 18.78
N LYS A 101 2.74 -4.45 17.80
CA LYS A 101 4.14 -4.06 17.72
C LYS A 101 4.31 -3.16 16.50
N VAL A 102 5.41 -2.43 16.45
CA VAL A 102 5.79 -1.67 15.26
C VAL A 102 7.28 -1.86 15.12
N ASP A 103 7.69 -2.52 14.05
CA ASP A 103 9.08 -2.79 13.80
C ASP A 103 9.77 -1.57 13.16
N GLN A 104 11.09 -1.51 13.33
CA GLN A 104 11.88 -0.41 12.78
C GLN A 104 11.83 -0.39 11.25
N SER A 105 11.72 -1.56 10.62
CA SER A 105 11.63 -1.70 9.16
C SER A 105 10.32 -1.15 8.62
N GLU A 106 9.20 -1.45 9.25
CA GLU A 106 7.86 -0.91 8.91
C GLU A 106 7.81 0.60 9.09
N THR A 107 8.37 1.11 10.20
CA THR A 107 8.46 2.55 10.46
C THR A 107 9.24 3.25 9.35
N LYS A 108 10.39 2.70 8.94
CA LYS A 108 11.19 3.24 7.84
C LYS A 108 10.46 3.19 6.50
N ALA A 109 9.75 2.10 6.21
CA ALA A 109 8.96 1.97 5.00
C ALA A 109 7.82 3.00 4.97
N LEU A 110 7.11 3.20 6.10
CA LEU A 110 6.09 4.22 6.26
C LEU A 110 6.65 5.63 6.03
N GLU A 111 7.79 5.97 6.62
CA GLU A 111 8.42 7.28 6.42
C GLU A 111 8.83 7.51 4.97
N ALA A 112 9.39 6.50 4.30
CA ALA A 112 9.74 6.58 2.88
C ALA A 112 8.50 6.83 2.00
N LEU A 113 7.38 6.15 2.28
CA LEU A 113 6.12 6.37 1.58
C LEU A 113 5.55 7.76 1.86
N LYS A 114 5.60 8.23 3.11
CA LYS A 114 5.16 9.59 3.48
C LYS A 114 5.92 10.65 2.68
N GLN A 115 7.25 10.54 2.60
CA GLN A 115 8.07 11.46 1.83
C GLN A 115 7.70 11.45 0.34
N LEU A 116 7.50 10.27 -0.26
CA LEU A 116 7.08 10.16 -1.67
C LEU A 116 5.72 10.84 -1.92
N ILE A 117 4.77 10.66 -1.01
CA ILE A 117 3.43 11.26 -1.10
C ILE A 117 3.48 12.77 -0.86
N GLU A 118 4.41 13.27 -0.04
CA GLU A 118 4.59 14.70 0.24
C GLU A 118 5.32 15.45 -0.87
N ILE A 119 6.34 14.87 -1.49
CA ILE A 119 7.16 15.50 -2.55
C ILE A 119 6.35 15.79 -3.82
N THR A 120 5.23 15.10 -4.02
CA THR A 120 4.46 15.15 -5.27
C THR A 120 3.29 16.15 -5.24
N VAL A 121 3.17 16.94 -4.16
CA VAL A 121 2.14 17.99 -3.96
C VAL A 121 2.73 19.37 -4.13
#